data_AF-A0A7S2YHY4-F1
#
_entry.id   AF-A0A7S2YHY4-F1
#
_cell.length_a   1.000
_cell.length_b   1.000
_cell.length_c   1.000
_cell.angle_alpha   90.00
_cell.angle_beta   90.00
_cell.angle_gamma   90.00
#
_symmetry.space_group_name_H-M   'P 1'
#
loop_
_entity.id
_entity.type
_entity.pdbx_description
1 polymer ?
#
loop_
_entity_poly.entity_id
_entity_poly.type
_entity_poly.pdbx_seq_one_letter_code
_entity_poly.pdbx_strand_id
1 'polypeptide(L)'
;NVPPLSQPGSILSFLKQEQKNNKISSPCMTMARYQFNARESTPDQISSRLPTGSWMDPKSLFSFRWRYVAKLCSYGKNIINVAALSYDDLPEDQTYWTHRNIPAICPRTSRSFTNEGNSVLLANHYLGTWEQYSRAGDAREAHSPRMKRTFDRLQEQKRLGSTGVQDNIRPWLQGFVDSVGEEEAKRLLEGAGVVGYE
;
A
#
# COMPACT_ATOMS: atom_id res chain seq x y z
N ASN A 1 -8.03 3.86 21.03
CA ASN A 1 -9.03 3.22 20.15
C ASN A 1 -8.62 3.46 18.72
N VAL A 2 -8.49 2.42 17.90
CA VAL A 2 -8.21 2.56 16.47
C VAL A 2 -9.52 2.90 15.76
N PRO A 3 -9.61 4.01 15.00
CA PRO A 3 -10.84 4.39 14.31
C PRO A 3 -11.17 3.40 13.18
N PRO A 4 -12.45 3.16 12.86
CA PRO A 4 -12.83 2.38 11.69
C PRO A 4 -12.26 2.97 10.40
N LEU A 5 -11.88 2.14 9.42
CA LEU A 5 -11.34 2.62 8.14
C LEU A 5 -12.35 3.45 7.33
N SER A 6 -13.65 3.20 7.51
CA SER A 6 -14.73 3.99 6.92
C SER A 6 -14.90 5.36 7.56
N GLN A 7 -14.30 5.61 8.73
CA GLN A 7 -14.40 6.91 9.38
C GLN A 7 -13.60 7.96 8.58
N PRO A 8 -14.18 9.16 8.37
CA PRO A 8 -13.48 10.24 7.69
C PRO A 8 -12.12 10.56 8.33
N GLY A 9 -11.06 10.53 7.52
CA GLY A 9 -9.70 10.84 7.97
C GLY A 9 -9.14 9.87 9.03
N SER A 10 -9.61 8.61 9.06
CA SER A 10 -9.26 7.60 10.08
C SER A 10 -7.76 7.46 10.33
N ILE A 11 -6.96 7.23 9.29
CA ILE A 11 -5.50 7.05 9.41
C ILE A 11 -4.82 8.32 9.93
N LEU A 12 -5.15 9.49 9.36
CA LEU A 12 -4.52 10.76 9.75
C LEU A 12 -4.87 11.15 11.19
N SER A 13 -6.14 11.00 11.57
CA SER A 13 -6.61 11.31 12.92
C SER A 13 -5.95 10.39 13.94
N PHE A 14 -5.85 9.09 13.62
CA PHE A 14 -5.14 8.13 14.45
C PHE A 14 -3.67 8.50 14.64
N LEU A 15 -2.94 8.77 13.55
CA LEU A 15 -1.52 9.14 13.63
C LEU A 15 -1.30 10.42 14.46
N LYS A 16 -2.12 11.46 14.24
CA LYS A 16 -2.05 12.71 15.03
C LYS A 16 -2.33 12.46 16.51
N GLN A 17 -3.30 11.61 16.83
CA GLN A 17 -3.65 11.28 18.21
C GLN A 17 -2.51 10.51 18.90
N GLU A 18 -1.93 9.51 18.25
CA GLU A 18 -0.84 8.72 18.81
C GLU A 18 0.45 9.53 18.95
N GLN A 19 0.69 10.49 18.06
CA GLN A 19 1.77 11.47 18.21
C GLN A 19 1.52 12.37 19.43
N LYS A 20 0.30 12.93 19.59
CA LYS A 20 -0.06 13.76 20.75
C LYS A 20 0.06 13.00 22.08
N ASN A 21 -0.22 11.70 22.07
CA ASN A 21 -0.12 10.83 23.24
C ASN A 21 1.32 10.36 23.54
N ASN A 22 2.32 10.85 22.78
CA ASN A 22 3.72 10.41 22.86
C ASN A 22 3.92 8.90 22.68
N LYS A 23 2.95 8.20 22.07
CA LYS A 23 3.03 6.77 21.78
C LYS A 23 3.83 6.49 20.50
N ILE A 24 3.91 7.49 19.61
CA ILE A 24 4.83 7.52 18.48
C ILE A 24 5.91 8.56 18.83
N SER A 25 6.89 8.15 19.64
CA SER A 25 8.03 8.99 20.02
C SER A 25 9.19 8.93 19.02
N SER A 26 9.20 7.90 18.18
CA SER A 26 10.16 7.74 17.09
C SER A 26 9.69 8.50 15.84
N PRO A 27 10.61 9.14 15.07
CA PRO A 27 10.28 9.69 13.76
C PRO A 27 9.87 8.60 12.75
N CYS A 28 9.99 7.33 13.11
CA CYS A 28 9.73 6.19 12.26
C CYS A 28 8.79 5.16 12.88
N MET A 29 7.84 4.68 12.08
CA MET A 29 6.94 3.57 12.40
C MET A 29 7.06 2.46 11.34
N THR A 30 7.34 1.24 11.77
CA THR A 30 7.32 0.07 10.90
C THR A 30 5.90 -0.42 10.64
N MET A 31 5.65 -0.84 9.39
CA MET A 31 4.41 -1.43 8.92
C MET A 31 4.68 -2.82 8.34
N ALA A 32 3.90 -3.81 8.76
CA ALA A 32 3.83 -5.08 8.06
C ALA A 32 3.24 -4.90 6.66
N ARG A 33 3.61 -5.79 5.74
CA ARG A 33 2.98 -5.87 4.41
C ARG A 33 1.96 -6.98 4.41
N TYR A 34 0.73 -6.64 4.05
CA TYR A 34 -0.33 -7.62 3.83
C TYR A 34 -0.33 -8.01 2.36
N GLN A 35 0.07 -9.25 2.06
CA GLN A 35 0.28 -9.69 0.67
C GLN A 35 -1.03 -10.19 0.08
N PHE A 36 -1.41 -9.65 -1.08
CA PHE A 36 -2.52 -10.20 -1.88
C PHE A 36 -1.97 -11.11 -2.97
N ASN A 37 -2.73 -12.14 -3.32
CA ASN A 37 -2.37 -13.04 -4.40
C ASN A 37 -2.64 -12.41 -5.78
N ALA A 38 -2.30 -13.13 -6.84
CA ALA A 38 -2.45 -12.64 -8.21
C ALA A 38 -3.80 -12.99 -8.85
N ARG A 39 -4.72 -13.62 -8.10
CA ARG A 39 -6.08 -13.90 -8.56
C ARG A 39 -6.90 -12.63 -8.47
N GLU A 40 -7.32 -12.13 -9.61
CA GLU A 40 -8.27 -11.02 -9.68
C GLU A 40 -9.68 -11.50 -9.28
N SER A 41 -10.43 -10.60 -8.68
CA SER A 41 -11.84 -10.78 -8.34
C SER A 41 -12.72 -10.78 -9.60
N THR A 42 -13.90 -11.39 -9.51
CA THR A 42 -14.89 -11.36 -10.61
C THR A 42 -15.47 -9.95 -10.76
N PRO A 43 -16.09 -9.61 -11.92
CA PRO A 43 -16.72 -8.31 -12.12
C PRO A 43 -17.70 -7.92 -10.99
N ASP A 44 -18.57 -8.84 -10.57
CA ASP A 44 -19.51 -8.61 -9.47
C ASP A 44 -18.81 -8.35 -8.13
N GLN A 45 -17.72 -9.09 -7.88
CA GLN A 45 -16.90 -8.92 -6.68
C GLN A 45 -16.19 -7.56 -6.68
N ILE A 46 -15.71 -7.09 -7.83
CA ILE A 46 -15.03 -5.81 -8.00
C ILE A 46 -16.02 -4.66 -7.74
N SER A 47 -17.20 -4.69 -8.34
CA SER A 47 -18.21 -3.63 -8.20
C SER A 47 -18.90 -3.60 -6.84
N SER A 48 -18.82 -4.68 -6.05
CA SER A 48 -19.40 -4.69 -4.70
C SER A 48 -18.80 -3.59 -3.81
N ARG A 49 -19.57 -3.07 -2.85
CA ARG A 49 -19.09 -2.10 -1.84
C ARG A 49 -18.48 -0.79 -2.37
N LEU A 50 -18.72 -0.45 -3.63
CA LEU A 50 -18.53 0.93 -4.06
C LEU A 50 -19.55 1.83 -3.37
N PRO A 51 -19.17 3.07 -3.02
CA PRO A 51 -20.13 4.11 -2.68
C PRO A 51 -21.24 4.20 -3.73
N THR A 52 -22.50 4.28 -3.31
CA THR A 52 -23.62 4.50 -4.23
C THR A 52 -23.42 5.84 -4.95
N GLY A 53 -23.56 5.86 -6.27
CA GLY A 53 -23.31 7.07 -7.08
C GLY A 53 -21.82 7.38 -7.30
N SER A 54 -20.91 6.46 -6.94
CA SER A 54 -19.48 6.63 -7.19
C SER A 54 -19.19 6.90 -8.66
N TRP A 55 -18.47 7.98 -8.92
CA TRP A 55 -17.90 8.35 -10.23
C TRP A 55 -16.67 7.51 -10.61
N MET A 56 -16.13 6.75 -9.66
CA MET A 56 -14.90 5.97 -9.85
C MET A 56 -15.19 4.59 -10.44
N ASP A 57 -14.41 4.21 -11.47
CA ASP A 57 -14.34 2.82 -11.95
C ASP A 57 -13.64 1.95 -10.89
N PRO A 58 -14.29 0.93 -10.31
CA PRO A 58 -13.67 0.08 -9.30
C PRO A 58 -12.44 -0.68 -9.85
N LYS A 59 -12.31 -0.82 -11.17
CA LYS A 59 -11.12 -1.43 -11.80
C LYS A 59 -9.88 -0.53 -11.78
N SER A 60 -10.02 0.75 -11.45
CA SER A 60 -8.86 1.62 -11.25
C SER A 60 -8.17 1.32 -9.91
N LEU A 61 -8.87 0.72 -8.94
CA LEU A 61 -8.34 0.48 -7.60
C LEU A 61 -7.93 -0.99 -7.36
N PHE A 62 -6.67 -1.17 -6.96
CA PHE A 62 -6.14 -2.49 -6.57
C PHE A 62 -6.90 -3.14 -5.42
N SER A 63 -7.34 -2.34 -4.45
CA SER A 63 -8.09 -2.79 -3.27
C SER A 63 -9.46 -3.38 -3.60
N PHE A 64 -10.00 -3.12 -4.80
CA PHE A 64 -11.25 -3.68 -5.28
C PHE A 64 -11.02 -4.88 -6.22
N ARG A 65 -9.90 -4.87 -6.95
CA ARG A 65 -9.54 -5.91 -7.92
C ARG A 65 -8.94 -7.16 -7.32
N TRP A 66 -8.14 -7.06 -6.27
CA TRP A 66 -7.48 -8.21 -5.64
C TRP A 66 -7.89 -8.30 -4.18
N ARG A 67 -8.66 -9.34 -3.85
CA ARG A 67 -9.20 -9.56 -2.50
C ARG A 67 -8.69 -10.83 -1.84
N TYR A 68 -8.04 -11.71 -2.59
CA TYR A 68 -7.55 -12.98 -2.06
C TYR A 68 -6.14 -12.80 -1.50
N VAL A 69 -5.89 -13.34 -0.32
CA VAL A 69 -4.63 -13.14 0.41
C VAL A 69 -3.57 -14.12 -0.06
N ALA A 70 -2.29 -13.73 0.02
CA ALA A 70 -1.16 -14.59 -0.25
C ALA A 70 -0.38 -14.85 1.04
N LYS A 71 0.03 -16.10 1.28
CA LYS A 71 0.88 -16.44 2.43
C LYS A 71 2.36 -16.26 2.06
N LEU A 72 2.74 -15.02 1.78
CA LEU A 72 4.12 -14.66 1.44
C LEU A 72 4.73 -13.80 2.54
N CYS A 73 5.88 -14.26 3.06
CA CYS A 73 6.68 -13.47 3.97
C CYS A 73 7.35 -12.33 3.20
N SER A 74 7.23 -11.09 3.67
CA SER A 74 7.87 -9.97 3.00
C SER A 74 8.43 -8.91 3.94
N TYR A 75 9.46 -8.22 3.43
CA TYR A 75 9.82 -6.84 3.73
C TYR A 75 8.74 -6.05 4.46
N GLY A 76 8.92 -5.54 5.67
CA GLY A 76 8.09 -4.43 6.16
C GLY A 76 8.20 -3.19 5.25
N LYS A 77 7.36 -2.19 5.51
CA LYS A 77 7.53 -0.80 5.08
C LYS A 77 7.70 0.07 6.31
N ASN A 78 8.05 1.33 6.15
CA ASN A 78 8.08 2.29 7.25
C ASN A 78 7.36 3.57 6.82
N ILE A 79 6.66 4.20 7.75
CA ILE A 79 6.24 5.60 7.65
C ILE A 79 7.25 6.42 8.43
N ILE A 80 7.66 7.55 7.85
CA ILE A 80 8.60 8.47 8.48
C ILE A 80 7.92 9.83 8.59
N ASN A 81 7.96 10.42 9.78
CA ASN A 81 7.56 11.79 10.00
C ASN A 81 8.68 12.72 9.54
N VAL A 82 8.57 13.22 8.30
CA VAL A 82 9.58 14.09 7.70
C VAL A 82 9.77 15.41 8.45
N ALA A 83 8.78 15.88 9.20
CA ALA A 83 8.89 17.10 10.01
C ALA A 83 9.81 16.93 11.23
N ALA A 84 10.16 15.68 11.57
CA ALA A 84 11.10 15.36 12.64
C ALA A 84 12.51 15.05 12.12
N LEU A 85 12.77 15.23 10.82
CA LEU A 85 14.06 14.98 10.20
C LEU A 85 14.78 16.28 9.87
N SER A 86 16.09 16.26 10.01
CA SER A 86 17.01 17.21 9.41
C SER A 86 17.59 16.66 8.10
N TYR A 87 18.24 17.50 7.31
CA TYR A 87 18.91 17.06 6.09
C TYR A 87 20.05 16.07 6.39
N ASP A 88 20.74 16.26 7.51
CA ASP A 88 21.86 15.42 7.96
C ASP A 88 21.41 14.00 8.34
N ASP A 89 20.11 13.79 8.60
CA ASP A 89 19.55 12.46 8.88
C ASP A 89 19.36 11.64 7.59
N LEU A 90 19.43 12.27 6.41
CA LEU A 90 19.30 11.59 5.12
C LEU A 90 20.66 11.08 4.67
N PRO A 91 20.75 9.82 4.20
CA PRO A 91 22.01 9.30 3.72
C PRO A 91 22.46 10.08 2.47
N GLU A 92 23.68 10.63 2.51
CA GLU A 92 24.30 11.33 1.37
C GLU A 92 24.62 10.38 0.21
N ASP A 93 24.78 9.08 0.50
CA ASP A 93 25.09 8.10 -0.53
C ASP A 93 23.84 7.69 -1.32
N GLN A 94 23.95 7.75 -2.65
CA GLN A 94 22.90 7.29 -3.58
C GLN A 94 22.83 5.76 -3.70
N THR A 95 23.63 5.03 -2.92
CA THR A 95 23.62 3.55 -2.90
C THR A 95 22.53 3.00 -1.96
N TYR A 96 21.90 3.87 -1.15
CA TYR A 96 20.71 3.53 -0.40
C TYR A 96 19.55 3.21 -1.32
N TRP A 97 19.34 1.92 -1.52
CA TRP A 97 18.21 1.37 -2.23
C TRP A 97 16.89 1.90 -1.63
N THR A 98 15.98 2.37 -2.49
CA THR A 98 14.63 2.89 -2.13
C THR A 98 13.75 1.91 -1.35
N HIS A 99 14.19 0.67 -1.16
CA HIS A 99 13.52 -0.35 -0.37
C HIS A 99 14.16 -0.61 1.00
N ARG A 100 15.25 0.08 1.34
CA ARG A 100 15.91 0.01 2.64
C ARG A 100 15.47 1.18 3.52
N ASN A 101 15.37 0.90 4.81
CA ASN A 101 15.18 1.91 5.84
C ASN A 101 16.45 2.73 6.03
N ILE A 102 16.31 3.99 6.45
CA ILE A 102 17.44 4.81 6.91
C ILE A 102 17.76 4.38 8.34
N PRO A 103 18.88 3.68 8.60
CA PRO A 103 19.10 3.02 9.89
C PRO A 103 19.19 3.98 11.09
N ALA A 104 19.64 5.21 10.87
CA ALA A 104 19.73 6.23 11.91
C ALA A 104 18.33 6.68 12.40
N ILE A 105 17.38 6.81 11.47
CA ILE A 105 15.99 7.26 11.74
C ILE A 105 15.09 6.09 12.12
N CYS A 106 15.25 4.99 11.41
CA CYS A 106 14.49 3.76 11.55
C CYS A 106 15.49 2.64 11.88
N PRO A 107 15.91 2.47 13.15
CA PRO A 107 16.85 1.43 13.52
C PRO A 107 16.41 0.09 12.96
N ARG A 108 17.34 -0.63 12.32
CA ARG A 108 17.10 -2.03 11.93
C ARG A 108 17.01 -2.86 13.21
N THR A 109 15.86 -2.86 13.87
CA THR A 109 15.53 -3.91 14.82
C THR A 109 15.29 -5.18 14.01
N SER A 110 16.39 -5.76 13.55
CA SER A 110 16.55 -6.97 12.76
C SER A 110 15.83 -6.95 11.39
N ARG A 111 16.03 -8.00 10.59
CA ARG A 111 15.50 -8.20 9.23
C ARG A 111 13.99 -8.47 9.23
N SER A 112 13.25 -7.75 10.05
CA SER A 112 12.05 -8.26 10.73
C SER A 112 10.85 -8.24 9.80
N PHE A 113 10.54 -9.43 9.28
CA PHE A 113 9.17 -9.82 9.00
C PHE A 113 8.30 -9.37 10.17
N THR A 114 7.69 -8.21 10.02
CA THR A 114 6.77 -7.68 11.03
C THR A 114 5.50 -8.49 10.86
N ASN A 115 5.13 -9.25 11.89
CA ASN A 115 3.88 -9.96 11.89
C ASN A 115 2.74 -8.92 11.80
N GLU A 116 1.75 -9.19 10.95
CA GLU A 116 0.56 -8.37 10.79
C GLU A 116 -0.11 -8.06 12.14
N GLY A 117 -0.11 -9.03 13.08
CA GLY A 117 -0.69 -8.86 14.42
C GLY A 117 0.04 -7.87 15.33
N ASN A 118 1.29 -7.51 15.00
CA ASN A 118 2.09 -6.56 15.77
C ASN A 118 2.17 -5.18 15.09
N SER A 119 1.48 -5.00 13.96
CA SER A 119 1.54 -3.78 13.17
C SER A 119 0.24 -3.02 13.27
N VAL A 120 0.31 -1.74 13.66
CA VAL A 120 -0.85 -0.87 13.78
C VAL A 120 -1.38 -0.46 12.39
N LEU A 121 -0.47 -0.29 11.44
CA LEU A 121 -0.77 -0.01 10.03
C LEU A 121 -0.27 -1.14 9.15
N LEU A 122 -1.01 -1.47 8.09
CA LEU A 122 -0.66 -2.50 7.13
C LEU A 122 -0.51 -1.91 5.75
N ALA A 123 0.60 -2.21 5.09
CA ALA A 123 0.81 -1.88 3.68
C ALA A 123 0.25 -3.01 2.81
N ASN A 124 -0.90 -2.80 2.20
CA ASN A 124 -1.48 -3.75 1.25
C ASN A 124 -0.62 -3.83 0.00
N HIS A 125 -0.14 -5.03 -0.32
CA HIS A 125 0.80 -5.25 -1.41
C HIS A 125 0.20 -6.14 -2.51
N TYR A 126 -0.03 -5.52 -3.66
CA TYR A 126 -0.61 -6.12 -4.85
C TYR A 126 0.47 -6.36 -5.91
N LEU A 127 0.32 -7.40 -6.73
CA LEU A 127 1.19 -7.60 -7.88
C LEU A 127 0.78 -6.71 -9.07
N GLY A 128 -0.53 -6.47 -9.24
CA GLY A 128 -1.09 -5.78 -10.38
C GLY A 128 -1.10 -6.63 -11.66
N THR A 129 -1.43 -6.00 -12.78
CA THR A 129 -1.26 -6.60 -14.11
C THR A 129 0.18 -6.47 -14.60
N TRP A 130 0.51 -7.14 -15.71
CA TRP A 130 1.84 -7.01 -16.31
C TRP A 130 2.12 -5.58 -16.74
N GLU A 131 1.13 -4.91 -17.35
CA GLU A 131 1.24 -3.55 -17.86
C GLU A 131 1.51 -2.55 -16.72
N GLN A 132 0.89 -2.78 -15.55
CA GLN A 132 1.14 -2.00 -14.35
C GLN A 132 2.51 -2.31 -13.73
N TYR A 133 2.93 -3.57 -13.77
CA TYR A 133 4.22 -4.01 -13.25
C TYR A 133 5.40 -3.52 -14.10
N SER A 134 5.22 -3.43 -15.42
CA SER A 134 6.24 -3.14 -16.43
C SER A 134 6.20 -1.70 -16.97
N ARG A 135 5.55 -0.75 -16.25
CA ARG A 135 5.38 0.63 -16.72
C ARG A 135 6.74 1.29 -17.06
N ALA A 136 6.78 2.03 -18.17
CA ALA A 136 7.96 2.77 -18.63
C ALA A 136 8.38 3.86 -17.62
N GLY A 137 9.68 4.05 -17.43
CA GLY A 137 10.25 4.97 -16.43
C GLY A 137 10.51 4.35 -15.06
N ASP A 138 10.16 3.08 -14.86
CA ASP A 138 10.60 2.33 -13.68
C ASP A 138 12.11 2.03 -13.78
N ALA A 139 12.84 2.20 -12.67
CA ALA A 139 14.28 1.92 -12.57
C ALA A 139 14.63 0.44 -12.84
N ARG A 140 13.63 -0.44 -12.85
CA ARG A 140 13.74 -1.81 -13.36
C ARG A 140 13.64 -1.72 -14.88
N GLU A 141 14.71 -1.98 -15.63
CA GLU A 141 14.75 -1.98 -17.12
C GLU A 141 13.42 -2.46 -17.74
N ALA A 142 12.59 -1.51 -18.17
CA ALA A 142 11.24 -1.80 -18.64
C ALA A 142 11.32 -2.74 -19.86
N HIS A 143 10.49 -3.79 -19.84
CA HIS A 143 10.31 -4.74 -20.96
C HIS A 143 11.43 -5.75 -21.23
N SER A 144 12.38 -5.97 -20.30
CA SER A 144 13.34 -7.07 -20.47
C SER A 144 12.68 -8.46 -20.32
N PRO A 145 13.14 -9.49 -21.05
CA PRO A 145 12.69 -10.88 -20.84
C PRO A 145 12.88 -11.36 -19.39
N ARG A 146 13.91 -10.83 -18.70
CA ARG A 146 14.17 -11.12 -17.28
C ARG A 146 13.07 -10.57 -16.37
N MET A 147 12.57 -9.37 -16.66
CA MET A 147 11.46 -8.78 -15.92
C MET A 147 10.18 -9.59 -16.09
N LYS A 148 9.86 -10.00 -17.33
CA LYS A 148 8.68 -10.83 -17.60
C LYS A 148 8.75 -12.16 -16.85
N ARG A 149 9.87 -12.87 -16.93
CA ARG A 149 10.12 -14.10 -16.13
C ARG A 149 9.96 -13.86 -14.62
N THR A 150 10.41 -12.71 -14.13
CA THR A 150 10.26 -12.36 -12.71
C THR A 150 8.79 -12.16 -12.33
N PHE A 151 8.04 -11.42 -13.16
CA PHE A 151 6.60 -11.24 -12.96
C PHE A 151 5.86 -12.57 -12.99
N ASP A 152 6.10 -13.41 -13.99
CA ASP A 152 5.43 -14.71 -14.13
C ASP A 152 5.73 -15.62 -12.92
N ARG A 153 6.99 -15.62 -12.44
CA ARG A 153 7.36 -16.33 -11.20
C ARG A 153 6.62 -15.79 -9.98
N LEU A 154 6.51 -14.48 -9.82
CA LEU A 154 5.78 -13.86 -8.70
C LEU A 154 4.28 -14.13 -8.78
N GLN A 155 3.72 -14.13 -9.99
CA GLN A 155 2.32 -14.46 -10.24
C GLN A 155 2.02 -15.89 -9.79
N GLU A 156 2.87 -16.84 -10.17
CA GLU A 156 2.74 -18.24 -9.77
C GLU A 156 2.88 -18.42 -8.26
N GLN A 157 3.94 -17.87 -7.66
CA GLN A 157 4.15 -17.92 -6.21
C GLN A 157 2.97 -17.35 -5.43
N LYS A 158 2.36 -16.27 -5.93
CA LYS A 158 1.19 -15.65 -5.32
C LYS A 158 -0.05 -16.51 -5.47
N ARG A 159 -0.27 -17.17 -6.63
CA ARG A 159 -1.42 -18.07 -6.85
C ARG A 159 -1.43 -19.27 -5.91
N LEU A 160 -0.27 -19.75 -5.48
CA LEU A 160 -0.13 -20.84 -4.51
C LEU A 160 -0.48 -20.42 -3.05
N GLY A 161 -0.86 -19.16 -2.83
CA GLY A 161 -1.27 -18.62 -1.53
C GLY A 161 -2.68 -19.04 -1.08
N SER A 162 -3.02 -18.71 0.17
CA SER A 162 -4.32 -19.01 0.81
C SER A 162 -5.52 -18.50 0.00
N THR A 163 -6.68 -19.15 0.16
CA THR A 163 -7.96 -18.73 -0.43
C THR A 163 -8.71 -17.70 0.42
N GLY A 164 -8.13 -17.26 1.56
CA GLY A 164 -8.73 -16.24 2.41
C GLY A 164 -9.06 -14.97 1.64
N VAL A 165 -10.24 -14.41 1.88
CA VAL A 165 -10.69 -13.16 1.29
C VAL A 165 -10.55 -12.06 2.32
N GLN A 166 -10.01 -10.91 1.90
CA GLN A 166 -9.88 -9.73 2.74
C GLN A 166 -10.53 -8.50 2.07
N ASP A 167 -11.50 -7.92 2.78
CA ASP A 167 -12.28 -6.75 2.36
C ASP A 167 -12.15 -5.56 3.31
N ASN A 168 -11.42 -5.72 4.41
CA ASN A 168 -11.31 -4.72 5.47
C ASN A 168 -10.88 -3.34 4.94
N ILE A 169 -10.06 -3.30 3.89
CA ILE A 169 -9.60 -2.04 3.32
C ILE A 169 -10.71 -1.30 2.60
N ARG A 170 -11.59 -1.98 1.84
CA ARG A 170 -12.50 -1.36 0.85
C ARG A 170 -13.37 -0.20 1.36
N PRO A 171 -13.86 -0.19 2.62
CA PRO A 171 -14.58 0.96 3.17
C PRO A 171 -13.77 2.25 3.24
N TRP A 172 -12.43 2.20 3.07
CA TRP A 172 -11.55 3.38 3.09
C TRP A 172 -11.97 4.45 2.08
N LEU A 173 -12.49 4.05 0.91
CA LEU A 173 -12.81 4.98 -0.16
C LEU A 173 -13.95 5.93 0.27
N GLN A 174 -14.98 5.39 0.94
CA GLN A 174 -16.06 6.22 1.48
C GLN A 174 -15.52 7.20 2.52
N GLY A 175 -14.75 6.72 3.50
CA GLY A 175 -14.16 7.59 4.53
C GLY A 175 -13.22 8.64 3.95
N PHE A 176 -12.49 8.31 2.88
CA PHE A 176 -11.66 9.26 2.16
C PHE A 176 -12.51 10.35 1.49
N VAL A 177 -13.50 9.96 0.70
CA VAL A 177 -14.44 10.90 0.03
C VAL A 177 -15.13 11.80 1.05
N ASP A 178 -15.63 11.24 2.14
CA ASP A 178 -16.29 12.00 3.21
C ASP A 178 -15.34 12.99 3.90
N SER A 179 -14.03 12.71 3.90
CA SER A 179 -13.03 13.55 4.56
C SER A 179 -12.54 14.73 3.72
N VAL A 180 -12.45 14.57 2.40
CA VAL A 180 -11.94 15.62 1.50
C VAL A 180 -13.03 16.25 0.62
N GLY A 181 -14.20 15.62 0.53
CA GLY A 181 -15.27 15.98 -0.39
C GLY A 181 -15.14 15.28 -1.74
N GLU A 182 -16.27 15.13 -2.45
CA GLU A 182 -16.34 14.37 -3.71
C GLU A 182 -15.45 14.96 -4.81
N GLU A 183 -15.52 16.28 -5.03
CA GLU A 183 -14.75 16.97 -6.08
C GLU A 183 -13.24 16.89 -5.85
N GLU A 184 -12.81 17.06 -4.60
CA GLU A 184 -11.40 16.93 -4.27
C GLU A 184 -10.93 15.47 -4.34
N ALA A 185 -11.79 14.50 -3.97
CA ALA A 185 -11.49 13.09 -4.15
C ALA A 185 -11.33 12.72 -5.64
N LYS A 186 -12.16 13.31 -6.54
CA LYS A 186 -12.00 13.19 -8.00
C LYS A 186 -10.63 13.64 -8.45
N ARG A 187 -10.27 14.85 -8.07
CA ARG A 187 -8.98 15.45 -8.42
C ARG A 187 -7.79 14.66 -7.87
N LEU A 188 -7.87 14.19 -6.62
CA LEU A 188 -6.77 13.49 -5.95
C LEU A 188 -6.56 12.06 -6.45
N LEU A 189 -7.62 11.40 -6.93
CA LEU A 189 -7.55 10.03 -7.45
C LEU A 189 -7.60 9.98 -8.98
N GLU A 190 -7.47 11.12 -9.64
CA GLU A 190 -7.38 11.19 -11.09
C GLU A 190 -6.18 10.37 -11.58
N GLY A 191 -6.40 9.49 -12.56
CA GLY A 191 -5.37 8.60 -13.08
C GLY A 191 -4.89 7.48 -12.15
N ALA A 192 -5.41 7.39 -10.93
CA ALA A 192 -4.98 6.38 -9.95
C ALA A 192 -5.18 4.96 -10.51
N GLY A 193 -4.09 4.19 -10.59
CA GLY A 193 -4.10 2.80 -11.06
C GLY A 193 -4.39 2.60 -12.55
N VAL A 194 -4.55 3.68 -13.32
CA VAL A 194 -4.68 3.65 -14.78
C VAL A 194 -3.30 3.47 -15.41
N VAL A 195 -3.19 2.52 -16.34
CA VAL A 195 -1.96 2.30 -17.12
C VAL A 195 -1.89 3.35 -18.22
N GLY A 196 -0.74 4.03 -18.35
CA GLY A 196 -0.51 5.01 -19.41
C GLY A 196 -1.17 6.38 -19.18
N TYR A 197 -1.61 6.67 -17.95
CA TYR A 197 -2.04 8.01 -17.55
C TYR A 197 -0.80 8.85 -17.20
N GLU A 198 -0.56 9.93 -17.95
CA GLU A 198 0.53 10.90 -17.74
C GLU A 198 0.07 12.09 -16.90
#